data_AF-B3CK99-F1
#
_entry.id   AF-B3CK99-F1
#
_cell.length_a   1.000
_cell.length_b   1.000
_cell.length_c   1.000
_cell.angle_alpha   90.00
_cell.angle_beta   90.00
_cell.angle_gamma   90.00
#
_symmetry.space_group_name_H-M   'P 1'
#
loop_
_entity.id
_entity.type
_entity.pdbx_description
1 polymer ?
#
loop_
_entity_poly.entity_id
_entity_poly.type
_entity_poly.pdbx_seq_one_letter_code
_entity_poly.pdbx_strand_id
1 'polypeptide(L)'
;MDSFNHFYKKYYPICLGNLSDCLMDLGYFEESKLILEKLAFVADHVDSIELKMWAQYLTNVLNIYMDDQLNEKQNRLNKLNQIVTNWHNLLPSSHLVEGLHGAFQRLSDRNGDRPNNIHIPPVYILKP
;
A
#
# COMPACT_ATOMS: atom_id res chain seq x y z
N MET A 1 4.25 11.69 -29.93
CA MET A 1 4.65 10.43 -29.27
C MET A 1 4.91 10.61 -27.77
N ASP A 2 4.78 11.83 -27.21
CA ASP A 2 5.08 12.12 -25.79
C ASP A 2 3.94 11.85 -24.79
N SER A 3 2.68 11.81 -25.24
CA SER A 3 1.52 11.54 -24.37
C SER A 3 1.52 10.10 -23.84
N PHE A 4 2.03 9.15 -24.61
CA PHE A 4 2.20 7.75 -24.20
C PHE A 4 3.18 7.64 -23.03
N ASN A 5 4.20 8.49 -22.98
CA ASN A 5 5.24 8.46 -21.94
C ASN A 5 4.74 9.03 -20.59
N HIS A 6 3.86 10.04 -20.62
CA HIS A 6 3.27 10.60 -19.40
C HIS A 6 2.33 9.62 -18.70
N PHE A 7 1.50 8.90 -19.48
CA PHE A 7 0.54 7.97 -18.91
C PHE A 7 1.23 6.84 -18.11
N TYR A 8 2.25 6.22 -18.71
CA TYR A 8 2.99 5.13 -18.08
C TYR A 8 3.83 5.59 -16.88
N LYS A 9 4.37 6.81 -16.90
CA LYS A 9 5.13 7.33 -15.76
C LYS A 9 4.26 7.71 -14.57
N LYS A 10 3.04 8.18 -14.83
CA LYS A 10 2.14 8.70 -13.79
C LYS A 10 1.10 7.67 -13.33
N TYR A 11 0.29 7.14 -14.25
CA TYR A 11 -0.90 6.36 -13.89
C TYR A 11 -0.61 4.88 -13.71
N TYR A 12 0.30 4.32 -14.50
CA TYR A 12 0.65 2.91 -14.37
C TYR A 12 1.11 2.50 -12.96
N PRO A 13 2.06 3.20 -12.30
CA PRO A 13 2.43 2.87 -10.93
C PRO A 13 1.28 3.09 -9.93
N ILE A 14 0.39 4.05 -10.18
CA ILE A 14 -0.82 4.24 -9.36
C ILE A 14 -1.74 3.02 -9.44
N CYS A 15 -1.95 2.48 -10.64
CA CYS A 15 -2.71 1.25 -10.81
C CYS A 15 -2.08 0.07 -10.08
N LEU A 16 -0.74 -0.05 -10.10
CA LEU A 16 -0.02 -1.12 -9.38
C LEU A 16 -0.20 -0.98 -7.86
N GLY A 17 0.00 0.21 -7.30
CA GLY A 17 -0.17 0.45 -5.87
C GLY A 17 -1.58 0.15 -5.38
N ASN A 18 -2.60 0.65 -6.10
CA ASN A 18 -4.00 0.39 -5.76
C ASN A 18 -4.37 -1.09 -5.88
N LEU A 19 -3.90 -1.77 -6.93
CA LEU A 19 -4.18 -3.20 -7.11
C LEU A 19 -3.55 -4.02 -5.98
N SER A 20 -2.30 -3.73 -5.61
CA SER A 20 -1.64 -4.39 -4.48
C SER A 20 -2.42 -4.21 -3.18
N ASP A 21 -2.86 -2.98 -2.87
CA ASP A 21 -3.62 -2.69 -1.66
C ASP A 21 -4.93 -3.50 -1.60
N CYS A 22 -5.69 -3.53 -2.70
CA CYS A 22 -6.90 -4.36 -2.80
C CYS A 22 -6.62 -5.85 -2.64
N LEU A 23 -5.54 -6.36 -3.25
CA LEU A 23 -5.16 -7.78 -3.13
C LEU A 23 -4.80 -8.13 -1.68
N MET A 24 -4.08 -7.24 -0.97
CA MET A 24 -3.75 -7.43 0.45
C MET A 24 -5.00 -7.50 1.33
N ASP A 25 -5.93 -6.56 1.13
CA ASP A 25 -7.18 -6.52 1.88
C ASP A 25 -8.00 -7.80 1.68
N LEU A 26 -8.01 -8.33 0.45
CA LEU A 26 -8.67 -9.59 0.10
C LEU A 26 -7.91 -10.85 0.56
N GLY A 27 -6.66 -10.72 1.01
CA GLY A 27 -5.82 -11.84 1.44
C GLY A 27 -5.04 -12.54 0.32
N TYR A 28 -5.01 -11.97 -0.89
CA TYR A 28 -4.22 -12.45 -2.03
C TYR A 28 -2.77 -11.95 -1.91
N PHE A 29 -2.05 -12.46 -0.92
CA PHE A 29 -0.73 -11.92 -0.52
C PHE A 29 0.38 -12.19 -1.54
N GLU A 30 0.43 -13.38 -2.12
CA GLU A 30 1.44 -13.72 -3.12
C GLU A 30 1.25 -12.91 -4.41
N GLU A 31 0.00 -12.73 -4.84
CA GLU A 31 -0.33 -11.86 -5.96
C GLU A 31 0.02 -10.40 -5.65
N SER A 32 -0.31 -9.92 -4.45
CA SER A 32 0.07 -8.56 -4.04
C SER A 32 1.57 -8.35 -4.06
N LYS A 33 2.35 -9.32 -3.56
CA LYS A 33 3.82 -9.28 -3.56
C LYS A 33 4.38 -9.09 -4.96
N LEU A 34 3.91 -9.85 -5.93
CA LEU A 34 4.32 -9.72 -7.33
C LEU A 34 4.02 -8.32 -7.90
N ILE A 35 2.86 -7.77 -7.56
CA ILE A 35 2.47 -6.41 -7.98
C ILE A 35 3.35 -5.35 -7.30
N LEU A 36 3.72 -5.52 -6.03
CA LEU A 36 4.61 -4.62 -5.30
C LEU A 36 6.04 -4.62 -5.83
N GLU A 37 6.59 -5.79 -6.16
CA GLU A 37 7.90 -5.89 -6.81
C GLU A 37 7.91 -5.11 -8.13
N LYS A 38 6.81 -5.17 -8.88
CA LYS A 38 6.65 -4.39 -10.12
C LYS A 38 6.51 -2.89 -9.85
N LEU A 39 5.76 -2.49 -8.82
CA LEU A 39 5.65 -1.09 -8.41
C LEU A 39 7.02 -0.53 -8.02
N ALA A 40 7.79 -1.25 -7.21
CA ALA A 40 9.13 -0.84 -6.79
C ALA A 40 10.06 -0.68 -8.00
N PHE A 41 10.07 -1.65 -8.91
CA PHE A 41 10.84 -1.56 -10.15
C PHE A 41 10.48 -0.33 -10.98
N VAL A 42 9.18 -0.05 -11.16
CA VAL A 42 8.72 1.13 -11.91
C VAL A 42 9.11 2.42 -11.17
N ALA A 43 8.97 2.47 -9.84
CA ALA A 43 9.32 3.63 -9.02
C ALA A 43 10.80 4.01 -9.15
N ASP A 44 11.68 3.01 -9.20
CA ASP A 44 13.11 3.19 -9.48
C ASP A 44 13.35 3.65 -10.92
N HIS A 45 12.69 3.03 -11.90
CA HIS A 45 12.86 3.38 -13.31
C HIS A 45 12.44 4.82 -13.64
N VAL A 46 11.39 5.33 -13.00
CA VAL A 46 10.90 6.71 -13.20
C VAL A 46 11.50 7.72 -12.20
N ASP A 47 12.41 7.25 -11.34
CA ASP A 47 13.08 8.01 -10.26
C ASP A 47 12.13 8.86 -9.40
N SER A 48 11.00 8.26 -8.98
CA SER A 48 10.02 8.94 -8.15
C SER A 48 10.16 8.54 -6.69
N ILE A 49 10.61 9.48 -5.84
CA ILE A 49 10.69 9.28 -4.40
C ILE A 49 9.33 8.96 -3.78
N GLU A 50 8.27 9.61 -4.25
CA GLU A 50 6.89 9.38 -3.79
C GLU A 50 6.45 7.94 -4.04
N LEU A 51 6.70 7.41 -5.25
CA LEU A 51 6.37 6.02 -5.56
C LEU A 51 7.21 5.03 -4.76
N LYS A 52 8.49 5.34 -4.50
CA LYS A 52 9.37 4.52 -3.65
C LYS A 52 8.85 4.47 -2.22
N MET A 53 8.44 5.61 -1.66
CA MET A 53 7.84 5.71 -0.33
C MET A 53 6.53 4.91 -0.25
N TRP A 54 5.67 5.01 -1.26
CA TRP A 54 4.42 4.26 -1.29
C TRP A 54 4.65 2.75 -1.43
N ALA A 55 5.56 2.32 -2.30
CA ALA A 55 5.95 0.91 -2.44
C ALA A 55 6.52 0.35 -1.12
N GLN A 56 7.39 1.11 -0.46
CA GLN A 56 7.94 0.76 0.84
C GLN A 56 6.84 0.64 1.89
N TYR A 57 5.89 1.58 1.93
CA TYR A 57 4.76 1.53 2.85
C TYR A 57 3.95 0.25 2.64
N LEU A 58 3.48 -0.03 1.42
CA LEU A 58 2.67 -1.21 1.12
C LEU A 58 3.42 -2.52 1.39
N THR A 59 4.74 -2.55 1.16
CA THR A 59 5.59 -3.70 1.51
C THR A 59 5.60 -3.96 3.02
N ASN A 60 5.63 -2.91 3.84
CA ASN A 60 5.53 -3.07 5.30
C ASN A 60 4.13 -3.55 5.71
N VAL A 61 3.06 -3.05 5.08
CA VAL A 61 1.69 -3.53 5.32
C VAL A 61 1.55 -5.02 4.98
N LEU A 62 2.04 -5.45 3.80
CA LEU A 62 2.04 -6.86 3.40
C LEU A 62 2.74 -7.74 4.45
N ASN A 63 3.92 -7.33 4.89
CA ASN A 63 4.69 -8.06 5.89
C ASN A 63 3.97 -8.11 7.25
N ILE A 64 3.20 -7.10 7.61
CA ILE A 64 2.37 -7.09 8.84
C ILE A 64 1.21 -8.07 8.70
N TYR A 65 0.54 -8.10 7.54
CA TYR A 65 -0.58 -9.00 7.27
C TYR A 65 -0.19 -10.48 7.19
N MET A 66 1.02 -10.77 6.71
CA MET A 66 1.56 -12.13 6.61
C MET A 66 2.20 -12.63 7.92
N ASP A 67 2.32 -11.78 8.96
CA ASP A 67 2.94 -12.18 10.21
C ASP A 67 1.92 -12.82 11.16
N ASP A 68 2.07 -14.13 11.37
CA ASP A 68 1.23 -14.91 12.28
C ASP A 68 1.67 -14.76 13.75
N GLN A 69 2.84 -14.19 14.01
CA GLN A 69 3.35 -13.99 15.38
C GLN A 69 2.97 -12.60 15.89
N LEU A 70 2.12 -12.55 16.91
CA LEU A 70 1.62 -11.29 17.47
C LEU A 70 2.73 -10.30 17.86
N ASN A 71 3.81 -10.80 18.47
CA ASN A 71 4.93 -9.96 18.89
C ASN A 71 5.67 -9.36 17.69
N GLU A 72 5.91 -10.14 16.64
CA GLU A 72 6.58 -9.67 15.43
C GLU A 72 5.70 -8.70 14.65
N LYS A 73 4.40 -8.99 14.55
CA LYS A 73 3.40 -8.05 14.00
C LYS A 73 3.45 -6.70 14.72
N GLN A 74 3.48 -6.69 16.06
CA GLN A 74 3.57 -5.45 16.85
C GLN A 74 4.90 -4.72 16.63
N ASN A 75 6.02 -5.45 16.55
CA ASN A 75 7.33 -4.86 16.25
C ASN A 75 7.33 -4.18 14.87
N ARG A 76 6.74 -4.82 13.86
CA ARG A 76 6.60 -4.26 12.51
C ARG A 76 5.68 -3.03 12.48
N LEU A 77 4.57 -3.05 13.20
CA LEU A 77 3.70 -1.88 13.36
C LEU A 77 4.44 -0.70 13.98
N ASN A 78 5.18 -0.94 15.07
CA ASN A 78 5.98 0.08 15.73
C ASN A 78 7.05 0.66 14.79
N LYS A 79 7.72 -0.20 14.01
CA LYS A 79 8.69 0.23 13.01
C LYS A 79 8.04 1.06 11.90
N LEU A 80 6.89 0.63 11.39
CA LEU A 80 6.15 1.38 10.37
C LEU A 80 5.69 2.74 10.91
N ASN A 81 5.23 2.81 12.16
CA ASN A 81 4.87 4.05 12.84
C ASN A 81 6.03 5.07 12.82
N GLN A 82 7.23 4.60 13.20
CA GLN A 82 8.42 5.46 13.20
C GLN A 82 8.74 5.97 11.78
N ILE A 83 8.63 5.12 10.77
CA ILE A 83 8.87 5.50 9.37
C ILE A 83 7.87 6.59 8.93
N VAL A 84 6.57 6.35 9.09
CA VAL A 84 5.54 7.29 8.63
C VAL A 84 5.57 8.60 9.42
N THR A 85 5.87 8.55 10.72
CA THR A 85 6.02 9.75 11.56
C THR A 85 7.23 10.58 11.11
N ASN A 86 8.36 9.92 10.82
CA ASN A 86 9.54 10.62 10.32
C ASN A 86 9.28 11.28 8.96
N TRP A 87 8.59 10.59 8.05
CA TRP A 87 8.18 11.17 6.77
C TRP A 87 7.26 12.38 6.97
N HIS A 88 6.27 12.27 7.86
CA HIS A 88 5.35 13.36 8.16
C HIS A 88 6.06 14.61 8.71
N ASN A 89 7.05 14.41 9.58
CA ASN A 89 7.86 15.51 10.13
C ASN A 89 8.77 16.15 9.07
N LEU A 90 9.33 15.37 8.16
CA LEU A 90 10.25 15.85 7.12
C LEU A 90 9.52 16.51 5.95
N LEU A 91 8.32 16.02 5.62
CA LEU A 91 7.53 16.43 4.45
C LEU A 91 6.10 16.80 4.84
N PRO A 92 5.89 17.80 5.73
CA PRO A 92 4.58 18.11 6.30
C PRO A 92 3.55 18.58 5.26
N SER A 93 3.99 19.10 4.11
CA SER A 93 3.12 19.55 3.02
C SER A 93 2.86 18.48 1.95
N SER A 94 3.37 17.25 2.10
CA SER A 94 3.16 16.18 1.12
C SER A 94 1.81 15.50 1.35
N HIS A 95 0.90 15.62 0.39
CA HIS A 95 -0.39 14.92 0.41
C HIS A 95 -0.25 13.40 0.43
N LEU A 96 0.77 12.85 -0.23
CA LEU A 96 1.04 11.41 -0.14
C LEU A 96 1.34 11.02 1.31
N VAL A 97 2.26 11.74 1.96
CA VAL A 97 2.69 11.43 3.33
C VAL A 97 1.53 11.58 4.31
N GLU A 98 0.71 12.62 4.16
CA GLU A 98 -0.53 12.78 4.93
C GLU A 98 -1.48 11.59 4.74
N GLY A 99 -1.68 11.16 3.49
CA GLY A 99 -2.48 9.98 3.16
C GLY A 99 -1.95 8.68 3.76
N LEU A 100 -0.62 8.45 3.69
CA LEU A 100 0.03 7.27 4.26
C LEU A 100 -0.03 7.28 5.79
N HIS A 101 0.11 8.44 6.43
CA HIS A 101 -0.04 8.58 7.87
C HIS A 101 -1.47 8.25 8.32
N GLY A 102 -2.49 8.78 7.62
CA GLY A 102 -3.89 8.43 7.88
C GLY A 102 -4.21 6.96 7.60
N ALA A 103 -3.61 6.36 6.57
CA ALA A 103 -3.73 4.93 6.29
C ALA A 103 -3.10 4.08 7.40
N PHE A 104 -1.94 4.49 7.92
CA PHE A 104 -1.29 3.84 9.03
C PHE A 104 -2.14 3.87 10.31
N GLN A 105 -2.77 5.02 10.61
CA GLN A 105 -3.68 5.13 11.76
C GLN A 105 -4.79 4.06 11.69
N ARG A 106 -5.43 3.91 10.52
CA ARG A 106 -6.46 2.87 10.31
C ARG A 106 -5.91 1.45 10.47
N LEU A 107 -4.68 1.19 10.04
CA LEU A 107 -4.01 -0.10 10.25
C LEU A 107 -3.72 -0.35 11.74
N SER A 108 -3.24 0.67 12.44
CA SER A 108 -2.97 0.62 13.87
C SER A 108 -4.24 0.41 14.70
N ASP A 109 -5.36 1.05 14.33
CA ASP A 109 -6.66 0.88 14.98
C ASP A 109 -7.16 -0.57 14.89
N ARG A 110 -6.72 -1.29 13.86
CA ARG A 110 -6.97 -2.73 13.67
C ARG A 110 -5.87 -3.63 14.23
N ASN A 111 -4.92 -3.10 14.99
CA ASN A 111 -3.76 -3.85 15.50
C ASN A 111 -2.98 -4.59 14.40
N GLY A 112 -2.88 -4.00 13.20
CA GLY A 112 -2.22 -4.62 12.05
C GLY A 112 -3.05 -5.70 11.38
N ASP A 113 -4.30 -5.90 11.78
CA ASP A 113 -5.19 -6.81 11.08
C ASP A 113 -5.72 -6.17 9.79
N ARG A 114 -5.98 -7.05 8.83
CA ARG A 114 -6.66 -6.71 7.59
C ARG A 114 -8.01 -6.06 7.90
N PRO A 115 -8.51 -5.16 7.03
CA PRO A 115 -9.91 -4.77 7.15
C PRO A 115 -10.74 -6.05 7.16
N ASN A 116 -11.53 -6.24 8.22
CA ASN A 116 -12.54 -7.28 8.22
C ASN A 116 -13.37 -7.04 6.96
N ASN A 117 -13.43 -8.03 6.08
CA ASN A 117 -14.37 -8.01 4.97
C ASN A 117 -15.71 -7.64 5.60
N ILE A 118 -16.19 -6.41 5.37
CA ILE A 118 -17.62 -6.16 5.40
C ILE A 118 -18.12 -7.29 4.51
N HIS A 119 -18.92 -8.19 5.06
CA HIS A 119 -19.50 -9.24 4.25
C HIS A 119 -20.35 -8.51 3.22
N ILE A 120 -19.77 -8.21 2.05
CA ILE A 120 -20.48 -7.64 0.92
C ILE A 120 -21.16 -8.87 0.35
N PRO A 121 -22.47 -9.07 0.60
CA PRO A 121 -23.16 -10.18 -0.04
C PRO A 121 -22.90 -10.06 -1.55
N PRO A 122 -22.67 -11.18 -2.25
CA PRO A 122 -22.42 -11.14 -3.68
C PRO A 122 -23.52 -10.31 -4.34
N VAL A 123 -23.12 -9.20 -4.97
CA VAL A 123 -24.04 -8.45 -5.83
C VAL A 123 -24.32 -9.40 -6.98
N TYR A 124 -25.49 -10.05 -6.94
CA TYR A 124 -26.01 -10.73 -8.10
C TYR A 124 -26.19 -9.66 -9.17
N ILE A 125 -25.21 -9.57 -10.08
CA ILE A 125 -25.39 -8.87 -11.34
C ILE A 125 -26.54 -9.64 -11.99
N LEU A 126 -27.74 -9.05 -11.96
CA LEU A 126 -28.86 -9.53 -12.74
C LEU A 126 -28.32 -9.66 -14.17
N LYS A 127 -28.20 -10.90 -14.65
CA LYS A 127 -27.93 -11.14 -16.06
C LYS A 127 -29.03 -10.42 -16.85
N PRO A 128 -28.68 -9.79 -17.99
CA PRO A 128 -29.65 -9.10 -18.83
C PRO A 128 -30.82 -10.01 -19.22
#